data_AF-A0AA91J886-F1
#
_entry.id   AF-A0AA91J886-F1
#
_cell.length_a   1.000
_cell.length_b   1.000
_cell.length_c   1.000
_cell.angle_alpha   90.00
_cell.angle_beta   90.00
_cell.angle_gamma   90.00
#
_symmetry.space_group_name_H-M   'P 1'
#
loop_
_entity.id
_entity.type
_entity.pdbx_description
1 polymer ?
#
loop_
_entity_poly.entity_id
_entity_poly.type
_entity_poly.pdbx_seq_one_letter_code
_entity_poly.pdbx_strand_id
1 'polypeptide(L)'
;MVKGEYGMNLPSHQRGASVTGIVIMIVLIVVCAKLGLSIIPAQVGHYQLKKSLAFELKKSNDNKESVKEFLGNVNAQWNINGVSQKAEDVVEVVDDTPGEMSVKLKYDEANNFFGNVDIVNRFEDTISAEDAKVAKQ
;
A
#
# COMPACT_ATOMS: atom_id res chain seq x y z
N MET A 1 -10.41 -61.85 -41.62
CA MET A 1 -9.36 -60.82 -41.46
C MET A 1 -9.80 -59.54 -42.15
N VAL A 2 -9.26 -58.39 -41.73
CA VAL A 2 -9.47 -56.98 -42.17
C VAL A 2 -10.38 -56.22 -41.19
N LYS A 3 -9.83 -55.77 -40.05
CA LYS A 3 -8.99 -54.57 -39.78
C LYS A 3 -9.84 -53.29 -39.81
N GLY A 4 -10.22 -52.83 -38.62
CA GLY A 4 -11.20 -51.78 -38.39
C GLY A 4 -10.73 -50.39 -38.79
N GLU A 5 -11.68 -49.62 -39.33
CA GLU A 5 -11.55 -48.20 -39.59
C GLU A 5 -11.94 -47.42 -38.33
N TYR A 6 -11.00 -47.28 -37.41
CA TYR A 6 -11.09 -46.23 -36.38
C TYR A 6 -10.65 -44.92 -37.03
N GLY A 7 -11.57 -44.30 -37.78
CA GLY A 7 -11.41 -42.95 -38.29
C GLY A 7 -11.23 -42.00 -37.12
N MET A 8 -9.98 -41.64 -36.83
CA MET A 8 -9.63 -40.69 -35.80
C MET A 8 -10.11 -39.29 -36.27
N ASN A 9 -11.29 -38.86 -35.80
CA ASN A 9 -11.77 -37.50 -35.98
C ASN A 9 -10.89 -36.57 -35.13
N LEU A 10 -9.74 -36.17 -35.66
CA LEU A 10 -8.93 -35.11 -35.08
C LEU A 10 -9.73 -33.80 -35.24
N PRO A 11 -9.95 -33.03 -34.16
CA PRO A 11 -10.68 -31.77 -34.25
C PRO A 11 -10.00 -30.85 -35.27
N SER A 12 -10.64 -30.63 -36.42
CA SER A 12 -10.08 -29.98 -37.61
C SER A 12 -9.96 -28.45 -37.50
N HIS A 13 -10.33 -27.89 -36.36
CA HIS A 13 -10.36 -26.45 -36.12
C HIS A 13 -9.60 -26.11 -34.82
N GLN A 14 -8.29 -26.31 -34.83
CA GLN A 14 -7.42 -25.68 -33.84
C GLN A 14 -7.32 -24.19 -34.17
N ARG A 15 -8.26 -23.38 -33.68
CA ARG A 15 -8.18 -21.91 -33.77
C ARG A 15 -7.11 -21.45 -32.79
N GLY A 16 -5.86 -21.42 -33.22
CA GLY A 16 -4.77 -20.84 -32.43
C GLY A 16 -5.05 -19.36 -32.12
N ALA A 17 -4.45 -18.85 -31.03
CA ALA A 17 -4.48 -17.41 -30.76
C ALA A 17 -3.88 -16.65 -31.93
N SER A 18 -4.55 -15.61 -32.41
CA SER A 18 -4.00 -14.74 -33.45
C SER A 18 -2.75 -14.03 -32.91
N VAL A 19 -1.80 -13.71 -33.80
CA VAL A 19 -0.60 -12.93 -33.44
C VAL A 19 -0.98 -11.63 -32.72
N THR A 20 -2.02 -10.95 -33.20
CA THR A 20 -2.57 -9.75 -32.56
C THR A 20 -3.06 -10.02 -31.13
N GLY A 21 -3.76 -11.14 -30.91
CA GLY A 21 -4.22 -11.52 -29.57
C GLY A 21 -3.07 -11.80 -28.60
N ILE A 22 -2.00 -12.45 -29.08
CA ILE A 22 -0.80 -12.71 -28.29
C ILE A 22 -0.11 -11.38 -27.92
N VAL A 23 0.05 -10.46 -28.88
CA VAL A 23 0.67 -9.16 -28.64
C VAL A 23 -0.12 -8.34 -27.61
N ILE A 24 -1.45 -8.27 -27.74
CA ILE A 24 -2.31 -7.58 -26.76
C ILE A 24 -2.15 -8.20 -25.37
N MET A 25 -2.13 -9.54 -25.29
CA MET A 25 -1.95 -10.25 -24.03
C MET A 25 -0.60 -9.91 -23.36
N ILE A 26 0.49 -9.87 -24.14
CA ILE A 26 1.82 -9.47 -23.63
C ILE A 26 1.80 -8.03 -23.11
N VAL A 27 1.17 -7.10 -23.84
CA VAL A 27 1.06 -5.69 -23.40
C VAL A 27 0.31 -5.61 -22.07
N LEU A 28 -0.80 -6.35 -21.92
CA LEU A 28 -1.55 -6.38 -20.66
C LEU A 28 -0.72 -6.94 -19.51
N ILE A 29 0.05 -8.01 -19.74
CA ILE A 29 0.97 -8.56 -18.72
C ILE A 29 1.99 -7.50 -18.29
N VAL A 30 2.59 -6.77 -19.23
CA VAL A 30 3.59 -5.73 -18.90
C VAL A 30 2.97 -4.61 -18.08
N VAL A 31 1.76 -4.16 -18.44
CA VAL A 31 1.03 -3.13 -17.68
C VAL A 31 0.71 -3.62 -16.26
N CYS A 32 0.17 -4.83 -16.11
CA CYS A 32 -0.12 -5.42 -14.81
C CYS A 32 1.14 -5.60 -13.94
N ALA A 33 2.24 -6.07 -14.54
CA ALA A 33 3.51 -6.22 -13.85
C ALA A 33 4.05 -4.86 -13.36
N LYS A 34 4.02 -3.83 -14.23
CA LYS A 34 4.40 -2.46 -13.88
C LYS A 34 3.54 -1.90 -12.74
N LEU A 35 2.23 -2.13 -12.76
CA LEU A 35 1.31 -1.70 -11.70
C LEU A 35 1.71 -2.35 -10.37
N GLY A 36 1.90 -3.67 -10.35
CA GLY A 36 2.32 -4.39 -9.15
C GLY A 36 3.64 -3.87 -8.58
N LEU A 37 4.65 -3.67 -9.44
CA LEU A 37 5.95 -3.15 -9.02
C LEU A 37 5.89 -1.72 -8.45
N SER A 38 4.90 -0.92 -8.83
CA SER A 38 4.72 0.45 -8.31
C SER A 38 3.89 0.49 -7.02
N ILE A 39 2.88 -0.37 -6.88
CA ILE A 39 1.97 -0.35 -5.71
C ILE A 39 2.65 -0.98 -4.48
N ILE A 40 3.43 -2.06 -4.66
CA ILE A 40 4.09 -2.76 -3.54
C ILE A 40 4.96 -1.84 -2.67
N PRO A 41 5.89 -1.03 -3.22
CA PRO A 41 6.72 -0.17 -2.38
C PRO A 41 5.90 0.89 -1.61
N ALA A 42 4.83 1.44 -2.22
CA ALA A 42 3.94 2.38 -1.53
C ALA A 42 3.24 1.72 -0.32
N GLN A 43 2.78 0.48 -0.47
CA GLN A 43 2.18 -0.29 0.63
C GLN A 43 3.19 -0.59 1.75
N VAL A 44 4.43 -0.93 1.39
CA VAL A 44 5.50 -1.18 2.36
C VAL A 44 5.87 0.09 3.12
N GLY A 45 5.99 1.22 2.42
CA GLY A 45 6.24 2.54 3.02
C GLY A 45 5.13 2.94 3.97
N HIS A 46 3.87 2.80 3.54
CA HIS A 46 2.71 3.08 4.37
C HIS A 46 2.69 2.23 5.65
N TYR A 47 2.96 0.93 5.54
CA TYR A 47 3.03 0.04 6.69
C TYR A 47 4.10 0.48 7.71
N GLN A 48 5.28 0.90 7.24
CA GLN A 48 6.35 1.41 8.11
C GLN A 48 5.94 2.71 8.81
N LEU A 49 5.30 3.63 8.07
CA LEU A 49 4.78 4.89 8.63
C LEU A 49 3.74 4.64 9.71
N LYS A 50 2.73 3.80 9.41
CA LYS A 50 1.68 3.41 10.35
C LYS A 50 2.27 2.79 11.62
N LYS A 51 3.25 1.88 11.46
CA LYS A 51 3.92 1.24 12.61
C LYS A 51 4.67 2.25 13.47
N SER A 52 5.45 3.13 12.84
CA SER A 52 6.18 4.19 13.56
C SER A 52 5.23 5.13 14.29
N LEU A 53 4.12 5.52 13.65
CA LEU A 53 3.11 6.38 14.25
C LEU A 53 2.44 5.71 15.45
N ALA A 54 2.04 4.45 15.32
CA ALA A 54 1.45 3.69 16.43
C ALA A 54 2.41 3.55 17.62
N PHE A 55 3.70 3.37 17.35
CA PHE A 55 4.72 3.30 18.40
C PHE A 55 4.90 4.64 19.14
N GLU A 56 4.99 5.75 18.42
CA GLU A 56 5.07 7.08 19.07
C GLU A 56 3.76 7.44 19.78
N LEU A 57 2.60 7.03 19.25
CA LEU A 57 1.31 7.25 19.90
C LEU A 57 1.22 6.49 21.23
N LYS A 58 1.71 5.25 21.25
CA LYS A 58 1.81 4.46 22.48
C LYS A 58 2.65 5.19 23.53
N LYS A 59 3.85 5.63 23.15
CA LYS A 59 4.77 6.34 24.05
C LYS A 59 4.16 7.65 24.56
N SER A 60 3.52 8.41 23.68
CA SER A 60 2.78 9.63 24.02
C SER A 60 1.67 9.35 25.04
N ASN A 61 0.86 8.30 24.82
CA ASN A 61 -0.18 7.90 25.77
C ASN A 61 0.38 7.41 27.11
N ASP A 62 1.43 6.60 27.10
CA ASP A 62 2.09 6.14 28.33
C ASP A 62 2.66 7.33 29.15
N ASN A 63 3.16 8.37 28.47
CA ASN A 63 3.72 9.58 29.08
C ASN A 63 2.68 10.70 29.32
N LYS A 64 1.45 10.55 28.81
CA LYS A 64 0.41 11.59 28.79
C LYS A 64 0.89 12.90 28.13
N GLU A 65 1.64 12.76 27.04
CA GLU A 65 2.13 13.89 26.25
C GLU A 65 0.97 14.69 25.63
N SER A 66 1.21 15.97 25.41
CA SER A 66 0.29 16.82 24.64
C SER A 66 0.37 16.50 23.14
N VAL A 67 -0.68 16.83 22.38
CA VAL A 67 -0.70 16.69 20.91
C VAL A 67 0.52 17.32 20.24
N LYS A 68 0.97 18.48 20.73
CA LYS A 68 2.12 19.19 20.18
C LYS A 68 3.43 18.43 20.41
N GLU A 69 3.60 17.84 21.59
CA GLU A 69 4.78 17.03 21.91
C GLU A 69 4.77 15.73 21.09
N PHE A 70 3.62 15.07 20.99
CA PHE A 70 3.42 13.90 20.16
C PHE A 70 3.80 14.16 18.68
N LEU A 71 3.22 15.17 18.04
CA LEU A 71 3.54 15.50 16.64
C LEU A 71 5.01 15.88 16.45
N GLY A 72 5.60 16.57 17.43
CA GLY A 72 7.03 16.87 17.44
C GLY A 72 7.91 15.62 17.48
N ASN A 73 7.54 14.64 18.33
CA ASN A 73 8.23 13.36 18.44
C ASN A 73 8.09 12.52 17.16
N VAL A 74 6.89 12.46 16.58
CA VAL A 74 6.64 11.80 15.29
C VAL A 74 7.51 12.41 14.19
N ASN A 75 7.54 13.74 14.08
CA ASN A 75 8.36 14.43 13.08
C ASN A 75 9.85 14.17 13.27
N ALA A 76 10.34 14.20 14.52
CA ALA A 76 11.74 13.89 14.80
C ALA A 76 12.09 12.46 14.34
N GLN A 77 11.24 11.49 14.68
CA GLN A 77 11.43 10.09 14.32
C GLN A 77 11.36 9.85 12.81
N TRP A 78 10.41 10.49 12.13
CA TRP A 78 10.24 10.40 10.68
C TRP A 78 11.39 11.05 9.92
N ASN A 79 11.87 12.21 10.39
CA ASN A 79 13.03 12.86 9.82
C ASN A 79 14.31 12.01 9.95
N ILE A 80 14.50 11.32 11.09
CA ILE A 80 15.61 10.37 11.28
C ILE A 80 15.51 9.20 10.29
N ASN A 81 14.30 8.72 10.01
CA ASN A 81 14.05 7.61 9.10
C ASN A 81 13.98 8.02 7.61
N GLY A 82 14.26 9.29 7.29
CA GLY A 82 14.25 9.80 5.91
C GLY A 82 12.85 9.85 5.28
N VAL A 83 11.80 9.90 6.10
CA VAL A 83 10.43 10.10 5.64
C VAL A 83 10.26 11.55 5.19
N SER A 84 9.71 11.75 3.99
CA SER A 84 9.50 13.08 3.41
C SER A 84 8.25 13.79 3.91
N GLN A 85 7.28 13.04 4.43
CA GLN A 85 6.00 13.56 4.92
C GLN A 85 6.19 14.21 6.30
N LYS A 86 5.50 15.33 6.53
CA LYS A 86 5.40 15.94 7.86
C LYS A 86 4.18 15.40 8.58
N ALA A 87 4.32 15.14 9.88
CA ALA A 87 3.23 14.62 10.70
C ALA A 87 1.99 15.53 10.66
N GLU A 88 2.17 16.86 10.69
CA GLU A 88 1.06 17.81 10.69
C GLU A 88 0.23 17.79 9.40
N ASP A 89 0.81 17.35 8.29
CA ASP A 89 0.15 17.34 6.98
C ASP A 89 -0.66 16.04 6.75
N VAL A 90 -0.34 14.98 7.49
CA VAL A 90 -0.87 13.63 7.22
C VAL A 90 -1.46 12.92 8.44
N VAL A 91 -1.25 13.46 9.65
CA VAL A 91 -1.80 12.93 10.91
C VAL A 91 -2.88 13.87 11.42
N GLU A 92 -4.11 13.38 11.46
CA GLU A 92 -5.26 14.05 12.07
C GLU A 92 -5.46 13.50 13.48
N VAL A 93 -5.52 14.36 14.50
CA VAL A 93 -5.87 13.93 15.86
C VAL A 93 -7.38 13.77 15.96
N VAL A 94 -7.82 12.59 16.37
CA VAL A 94 -9.25 12.23 16.51
C VAL A 94 -9.72 12.42 17.94
N ASP A 95 -8.88 12.08 18.92
CA ASP A 95 -9.10 12.30 20.35
C ASP A 95 -7.80 12.82 20.96
N ASP A 96 -7.87 13.92 21.70
CA ASP A 96 -6.74 14.59 22.33
C ASP A 96 -6.62 14.29 23.84
N THR A 97 -7.42 13.36 24.36
CA THR A 97 -7.42 12.97 25.77
C THR A 97 -6.06 12.40 26.17
N PRO A 98 -5.33 13.02 27.13
CA PRO A 98 -4.01 12.53 27.54
C PRO A 98 -4.07 11.12 28.13
N GLY A 99 -3.34 10.19 27.51
CA GLY A 99 -3.34 8.77 27.87
C GLY A 99 -4.31 7.91 27.06
N GLU A 100 -5.23 8.53 26.31
CA GLU A 100 -6.19 7.87 25.42
C GLU A 100 -6.23 8.53 24.03
N MET A 101 -5.15 9.22 23.63
CA MET A 101 -5.04 9.90 22.35
C MET A 101 -5.21 8.90 21.21
N SER A 102 -5.99 9.30 20.21
CA SER A 102 -6.25 8.52 19.00
C SER A 102 -6.02 9.40 17.78
N VAL A 103 -5.46 8.81 16.72
CA VAL A 103 -5.05 9.57 15.52
C VAL A 103 -5.45 8.85 14.25
N LYS A 104 -5.44 9.59 13.15
CA LYS A 104 -5.72 9.09 11.82
C LYS A 104 -4.59 9.49 10.87
N LEU A 105 -4.02 8.50 10.21
CA LEU A 105 -3.02 8.68 9.16
C LEU A 105 -3.74 8.72 7.81
N LYS A 106 -3.69 9.87 7.13
CA LYS A 106 -4.42 10.09 5.89
C LYS A 106 -3.59 10.90 4.91
N TYR A 107 -3.28 10.33 3.74
CA TYR A 107 -2.55 11.01 2.69
C TYR A 107 -2.71 10.30 1.33
N ASP A 108 -2.37 11.04 0.27
CA ASP A 108 -2.30 10.53 -1.10
C ASP A 108 -0.82 10.46 -1.51
N GLU A 109 -0.39 9.34 -2.10
CA GLU A 109 0.94 9.17 -2.70
C GLU A 109 0.80 9.00 -4.21
N ALA A 110 1.29 9.98 -4.97
CA ALA A 110 1.29 9.98 -6.42
C ALA A 110 2.66 9.56 -6.95
N ASN A 111 2.69 8.50 -7.75
CA ASN A 111 3.89 7.98 -8.40
C ASN A 111 3.70 7.91 -9.91
N ASN A 112 4.71 8.33 -10.67
CA ASN A 112 4.65 8.27 -12.12
C ASN A 112 4.60 6.82 -12.61
N PHE A 113 3.66 6.53 -13.50
CA PHE A 113 3.49 5.19 -14.07
C PHE A 113 4.14 5.09 -15.45
N PHE A 114 3.69 5.94 -16.39
CA PHE A 114 4.24 6.02 -17.74
C PHE A 114 3.88 7.35 -18.40
N GLY A 115 4.88 8.07 -18.90
CA GLY A 115 4.66 9.36 -19.55
C GLY A 115 3.96 10.34 -18.61
N ASN A 116 2.78 10.81 -19.00
CA ASN A 116 1.95 11.74 -18.21
C ASN A 116 0.83 11.03 -17.42
N VAL A 117 0.97 9.72 -17.19
CA VAL A 117 0.02 8.92 -16.40
C VAL A 117 0.64 8.62 -15.05
N ASP A 118 -0.09 8.95 -13.98
CA ASP A 118 0.30 8.70 -12.61
C ASP A 118 -0.63 7.68 -11.94
N ILE A 119 -0.08 6.93 -10.98
CA ILE A 119 -0.84 6.12 -10.03
C ILE A 119 -0.95 6.92 -8.74
N VAL A 120 -2.17 7.03 -8.22
CA VAL A 120 -2.46 7.64 -6.93
C VAL A 120 -2.90 6.57 -5.95
N ASN A 121 -2.09 6.32 -4.93
CA ASN A 121 -2.45 5.48 -3.79
C ASN A 121 -3.05 6.37 -2.70
N ARG A 122 -4.26 6.05 -2.25
CA ARG A 122 -4.93 6.78 -1.16
C ARG A 122 -4.87 5.92 0.10
N PHE A 123 -4.30 6.48 1.16
CA PHE A 123 -4.14 5.79 2.42
C PHE A 123 -4.98 6.47 3.50
N GLU A 124 -5.68 5.66 4.29
CA GLU A 124 -6.52 6.15 5.38
C GLU A 124 -6.62 5.07 6.47
N ASP A 125 -5.98 5.34 7.62
CA ASP A 125 -5.94 4.42 8.75
C ASP A 125 -6.19 5.17 10.06
N THR A 126 -7.05 4.61 10.91
CA THR A 126 -7.25 5.10 12.27
C THR A 126 -6.46 4.22 13.24
N ILE A 127 -5.78 4.85 14.19
CA ILE A 127 -5.02 4.20 15.25
C ILE A 127 -5.59 4.68 16.58
N SER A 128 -6.36 3.80 17.22
CA SER A 128 -6.91 4.08 18.56
C SER A 128 -5.85 3.93 19.64
N ALA A 129 -6.14 4.43 20.84
CA ALA A 129 -5.33 4.16 22.02
C ALA A 129 -5.18 2.65 22.29
N GLU A 130 -6.24 1.87 22.03
CA GLU A 130 -6.26 0.41 22.16
C GLU A 130 -5.29 -0.26 21.20
N ASP A 131 -5.31 0.16 19.93
CA ASP A 131 -4.39 -0.35 18.89
C ASP A 131 -2.93 0.00 19.22
N ALA A 132 -2.70 1.19 19.78
CA ALA A 132 -1.38 1.66 20.15
C ALA A 132 -0.77 0.83 21.29
N LYS A 133 -1.56 0.36 22.27
CA LYS A 133 -1.06 -0.43 23.42
C LYS A 133 -0.25 -1.66 22.99
N VAL A 134 -0.66 -2.31 21.91
CA VAL A 134 -0.01 -3.51 21.36
C VAL A 134 1.09 -3.21 20.34
N ALA A 135 1.35 -1.93 20.02
CA ALA A 135 2.39 -1.53 19.09
C ALA A 135 3.78 -1.97 19.60
N LYS A 136 4.57 -2.51 18.67
CA LYS A 136 5.97 -2.91 18.87
C LYS A 136 6.85 -2.06 17.98
N GLN A 137 8.07 -1.80 18.44
CA GLN A 137 9.10 -1.10 17.68
C GLN A 137 9.48 -1.87 16.40
#